data_AF-A0A914UP01-F1
#
_entry.id   AF-A0A914UP01-F1
#
_cell.length_a   1.000
_cell.length_b   1.000
_cell.length_c   1.000
_cell.angle_alpha   90.00
_cell.angle_beta   90.00
_cell.angle_gamma   90.00
#
_symmetry.space_group_name_H-M   'P 1'
#
loop_
_entity.id
_entity.type
_entity.pdbx_description
1 polymer ?
#
loop_
_entity_poly.entity_id
_entity_poly.type
_entity_poly.pdbx_seq_one_letter_code
_entity_poly.pdbx_strand_id
1 'polypeptide(L)'
;MTTSSVALLFVLMTGASAMNLRAAVLREEQVSKQVHLPVANCEFSIRKDGPKGEAISGASLHTSLYYRIACDPGADKDNYCLMVTNCTVSGPGEEPYPIIDELGCSLEPWLFEHVEYEDDFTAGIHNPTPVRFRGPSGKVRFHCNTALSAKLDGKCSRHTCTWNEYKPDLD
;
A
#
# COMPACT_ATOMS: atom_id res chain seq x y z
N MET A 1 94.09 -12.07 47.15
CA MET A 1 93.77 -12.09 45.70
C MET A 1 92.44 -12.80 45.53
N THR A 2 91.42 -12.04 45.10
CA THR A 2 90.26 -12.42 44.27
C THR A 2 89.70 -13.84 44.44
N THR A 3 88.62 -14.04 45.21
CA THR A 3 87.20 -14.07 44.76
C THR A 3 86.90 -15.05 43.62
N SER A 4 86.11 -16.10 43.88
CA SER A 4 84.87 -16.36 43.11
C SER A 4 84.04 -17.49 43.76
N SER A 5 82.87 -17.12 44.27
CA SER A 5 81.78 -18.03 44.64
C SER A 5 80.95 -18.36 43.40
N VAL A 6 80.50 -19.60 43.26
CA VAL A 6 79.38 -19.96 42.39
C VAL A 6 78.42 -20.84 43.19
N ALA A 7 77.28 -20.25 43.59
CA ALA A 7 76.15 -20.99 44.14
C ALA A 7 75.13 -21.22 43.02
N LEU A 8 74.79 -22.49 42.83
CA LEU A 8 73.91 -23.03 41.80
C LEU A 8 72.45 -23.01 42.28
N LEU A 9 71.56 -22.57 41.39
CA LEU A 9 70.21 -23.10 41.09
C LEU A 9 69.21 -23.31 42.23
N PHE A 10 68.01 -22.74 42.07
CA PHE A 10 66.79 -23.53 41.84
C PHE A 10 65.73 -22.67 41.14
N VAL A 11 65.34 -23.13 39.95
CA VAL A 11 64.26 -22.59 39.10
C VAL A 11 62.94 -23.16 39.61
N LEU A 12 61.94 -22.31 39.84
CA LEU A 12 60.54 -22.75 39.95
C LEU A 12 59.70 -22.03 38.90
N MET A 13 59.21 -22.85 37.97
CA MET A 13 58.30 -22.54 36.88
C MET A 13 56.90 -22.25 37.43
N THR A 14 56.35 -21.06 37.15
CA THR A 14 54.89 -20.83 37.15
C THR A 14 54.52 -20.02 35.91
N GLY A 15 54.47 -20.69 34.75
CA GLY A 15 53.90 -20.13 33.54
C GLY A 15 52.38 -20.28 33.54
N ALA A 16 51.64 -19.20 33.81
CA ALA A 16 50.22 -19.14 33.51
C ALA A 16 50.05 -18.85 32.01
N SER A 17 49.66 -19.85 31.22
CA SER A 17 49.32 -19.64 29.81
C SER A 17 47.94 -18.98 29.71
N ALA A 18 47.93 -17.67 29.45
CA ALA A 18 46.70 -16.97 29.07
C ALA A 18 46.33 -17.35 27.62
N MET A 19 45.25 -18.12 27.44
CA MET A 19 44.65 -18.34 26.12
C MET A 19 43.85 -17.09 25.74
N ASN A 20 44.35 -16.31 24.78
CA ASN A 20 43.61 -15.19 24.21
C ASN A 20 42.63 -15.70 23.14
N LEU A 21 41.34 -15.73 23.47
CA LEU A 21 40.28 -16.00 22.51
C LEU A 21 40.03 -14.72 21.67
N ARG A 22 40.52 -14.69 20.43
CA ARG A 22 40.15 -13.62 19.49
C ARG A 22 38.75 -13.92 18.95
N ALA A 23 37.74 -13.22 19.48
CA ALA A 23 36.44 -13.16 18.83
C ALA A 23 36.60 -12.48 17.46
N ALA A 24 36.30 -13.20 16.38
CA ALA A 24 36.17 -12.58 15.07
C ALA A 24 34.86 -11.78 15.07
N VAL A 25 34.96 -10.46 15.13
CA VAL A 25 33.81 -9.58 14.92
C VAL A 25 33.40 -9.73 13.46
N LEU A 26 32.26 -10.37 13.22
CA LEU A 26 31.63 -10.35 11.89
C LEU A 26 31.24 -8.90 11.61
N ARG A 27 31.92 -8.30 10.65
CA ARG A 27 31.63 -6.94 10.19
C ARG A 27 30.32 -7.03 9.40
N GLU A 28 29.20 -6.62 10.01
CA GLU A 28 27.98 -6.39 9.25
C GLU A 28 28.26 -5.28 8.25
N GLU A 29 28.40 -5.65 6.97
CA GLU A 29 28.41 -4.68 5.89
C GLU A 29 27.00 -4.08 5.83
N GLN A 30 26.85 -2.89 6.40
CA GLN A 30 25.61 -2.13 6.33
C GLN A 30 25.39 -1.69 4.89
N VAL A 31 24.81 -2.57 4.08
CA VAL A 31 24.27 -2.23 2.76
C VAL A 31 23.05 -1.36 3.00
N SER A 32 23.26 -0.05 3.06
CA SER A 32 22.20 0.94 2.95
C SER A 32 21.66 0.91 1.53
N LYS A 33 20.79 -0.05 1.23
CA LYS A 33 20.02 -0.06 -0.02
C LYS A 33 19.01 1.07 0.12
N GLN A 34 19.21 2.17 -0.60
CA GLN A 34 18.15 3.18 -0.76
C GLN A 34 16.91 2.46 -1.32
N VAL A 35 15.88 2.32 -0.49
CA VAL A 35 14.57 1.82 -0.92
C VAL A 35 13.91 2.95 -1.68
N HIS A 36 13.83 2.81 -3.01
CA HIS A 36 13.03 3.72 -3.83
C HIS A 36 11.57 3.56 -3.44
N LEU A 37 10.97 4.62 -2.88
CA LEU A 37 9.55 4.68 -2.56
C LEU A 37 8.86 5.44 -3.69
N PRO A 38 8.02 4.78 -4.50
CA PRO A 38 7.38 5.43 -5.63
C PRO A 38 6.37 6.46 -5.14
N VAL A 39 6.25 7.57 -5.87
CA VAL A 39 5.31 8.67 -5.54
C VAL A 39 4.55 9.05 -6.79
N ALA A 40 3.24 9.22 -6.66
CA ALA A 40 2.37 9.70 -7.73
C ALA A 40 1.43 10.79 -7.22
N ASN A 41 1.11 11.76 -8.07
CA ASN A 41 0.14 12.82 -7.76
C ASN A 41 -1.22 12.43 -8.31
N CYS A 42 -2.22 12.24 -7.44
CA CYS A 42 -3.54 11.76 -7.83
C CYS A 42 -4.61 12.85 -7.79
N GLU A 43 -5.48 12.85 -8.80
CA GLU A 43 -6.68 13.67 -8.91
C GLU A 43 -7.93 12.78 -8.81
N PHE A 44 -8.86 13.20 -7.97
CA PHE A 44 -10.18 12.57 -7.84
C PHE A 44 -11.23 13.43 -8.56
N SER A 45 -12.08 12.81 -9.37
CA SER A 45 -13.17 13.48 -10.08
C SER A 45 -14.40 12.60 -10.14
N ILE A 46 -15.59 13.23 -10.18
CA ILE A 46 -16.86 12.54 -10.38
C ILE A 46 -17.33 12.87 -11.80
N ARG A 47 -17.63 11.84 -12.59
CA ARG A 47 -18.10 11.99 -13.97
C ARG A 47 -19.52 11.47 -14.12
N LYS A 48 -20.27 12.11 -15.00
CA LYS A 48 -21.63 11.71 -15.34
C LYS A 48 -21.64 10.51 -16.30
N ASP A 49 -22.44 9.49 -16.01
CA ASP A 49 -22.73 8.33 -16.85
C ASP A 49 -21.56 7.41 -17.23
N GLY A 50 -20.28 7.80 -17.02
CA GLY A 50 -19.12 6.95 -17.30
C GLY A 50 -17.77 7.66 -17.38
N PRO A 51 -16.69 6.95 -17.77
CA PRO A 51 -15.30 7.46 -17.79
C PRO A 51 -15.08 8.67 -18.69
N LYS A 52 -15.85 8.77 -19.79
CA LYS A 52 -15.79 9.89 -20.74
C LYS A 52 -16.80 11.00 -20.43
N GLY A 53 -17.53 10.87 -19.32
CA GLY A 53 -18.52 11.83 -18.88
C GLY A 53 -17.94 13.18 -18.50
N GLU A 54 -18.81 14.19 -18.51
CA GLU A 54 -18.51 15.51 -17.97
C GLU A 54 -18.27 15.44 -16.46
N ALA A 55 -17.31 16.24 -15.97
CA ALA A 55 -17.03 16.33 -14.55
C ALA A 55 -18.14 17.11 -13.84
N ILE A 56 -18.65 16.57 -12.74
CA ILE A 56 -19.78 17.13 -11.98
C ILE A 56 -19.46 17.15 -10.48
N SER A 57 -20.14 18.04 -9.76
CA SER A 57 -20.05 18.16 -8.29
C SER A 57 -21.35 17.77 -7.57
N GLY A 58 -22.38 17.41 -8.33
CA GLY A 58 -23.67 16.98 -7.82
C GLY A 58 -24.48 16.27 -8.90
N ALA A 59 -25.39 15.41 -8.46
CA ALA A 59 -26.23 14.60 -9.33
C ALA A 59 -27.61 14.36 -8.72
N SER A 60 -28.59 14.07 -9.56
CA SER A 60 -29.87 13.53 -9.12
C SER A 60 -29.76 12.02 -8.91
N LEU A 61 -30.71 11.42 -8.18
CA LEU A 61 -30.72 9.97 -7.90
C LEU A 61 -30.88 9.09 -9.16
N HIS A 62 -31.07 9.68 -10.34
CA HIS A 62 -31.33 8.96 -11.60
C HIS A 62 -30.15 9.10 -12.58
N THR A 63 -29.07 9.73 -12.13
CA THR A 63 -27.85 9.93 -12.91
C THR A 63 -26.84 8.88 -12.48
N SER A 64 -26.32 8.07 -13.41
CA SER A 64 -25.22 7.17 -13.11
C SER A 64 -23.94 7.99 -12.88
N LEU A 65 -23.13 7.58 -11.91
CA LEU A 65 -21.87 8.24 -11.58
C LEU A 65 -20.69 7.33 -11.92
N TYR A 66 -19.56 7.97 -12.22
CA TYR A 66 -18.26 7.33 -12.35
C TYR A 66 -17.25 8.08 -11.50
N TYR A 67 -16.83 7.44 -10.40
CA TYR A 67 -15.81 7.99 -9.52
C TYR A 67 -14.43 7.65 -10.09
N ARG A 68 -13.70 8.66 -10.57
CA ARG A 68 -12.43 8.49 -11.27
C ARG A 68 -11.26 8.96 -10.41
N ILE A 69 -10.25 8.10 -10.29
CA ILE A 69 -8.96 8.38 -9.67
C ILE A 69 -7.91 8.28 -10.77
N ALA A 70 -7.20 9.38 -11.06
CA ALA A 70 -6.08 9.34 -11.99
C ALA A 70 -4.83 9.93 -11.38
N CYS A 71 -3.72 9.23 -11.54
CA CYS A 71 -2.45 9.63 -10.97
C CYS A 71 -1.41 9.90 -12.06
N ASP A 72 -0.60 10.93 -11.85
CA ASP A 72 0.63 11.15 -12.60
C ASP A 72 1.78 10.43 -11.87
N PRO A 73 2.33 9.35 -12.44
CA PRO A 73 3.40 8.57 -11.80
C PRO A 73 4.80 9.14 -11.99
N GLY A 74 4.98 10.20 -12.80
CA GLY A 74 6.30 10.75 -13.10
C GLY A 74 7.31 9.69 -13.55
N ALA A 75 8.40 9.55 -12.80
CA ALA A 75 9.49 8.61 -13.10
C ALA A 75 9.12 7.12 -12.89
N ASP A 76 8.01 6.82 -12.21
CA ASP A 76 7.62 5.47 -11.79
C ASP A 76 6.72 4.75 -12.79
N LYS A 77 6.35 5.40 -13.90
CA LYS A 77 5.36 4.92 -14.87
C LYS A 77 5.63 3.51 -15.41
N ASP A 78 6.91 3.16 -15.58
CA ASP A 78 7.33 1.92 -16.25
C ASP A 78 7.41 0.75 -15.26
N ASN A 79 7.54 1.02 -13.97
CA ASN A 79 7.80 0.01 -12.93
C ASN A 79 6.61 -0.24 -12.00
N TYR A 80 5.67 0.71 -11.91
CA TYR A 80 4.56 0.64 -10.97
C TYR A 80 3.20 0.82 -11.65
N CYS A 81 2.14 0.56 -10.91
CA CYS A 81 0.79 0.97 -11.26
C CYS A 81 -0.08 1.23 -10.04
N LEU A 82 -1.10 2.04 -10.28
CA LEU A 82 -2.14 2.37 -9.32
C LEU A 82 -2.96 1.13 -8.97
N MET A 83 -3.18 0.96 -7.68
CA MET A 83 -4.12 0.02 -7.08
C MET A 83 -5.03 0.78 -6.11
N VAL A 84 -6.34 0.56 -6.21
CA VAL A 84 -7.32 1.00 -5.22
C VAL A 84 -7.46 -0.10 -4.17
N THR A 85 -7.19 0.22 -2.90
CA THR A 85 -7.07 -0.77 -1.81
C THR A 85 -8.23 -0.76 -0.84
N ASN A 86 -9.14 0.19 -0.94
CA ASN A 86 -10.50 0.17 -0.39
C ASN A 86 -11.15 1.52 -0.67
N CYS A 87 -12.47 1.55 -0.58
CA CYS A 87 -13.25 2.77 -0.61
C CYS A 87 -14.38 2.73 0.42
N THR A 88 -14.74 3.92 0.91
CA THR A 88 -15.84 4.13 1.83
C THR A 88 -16.73 5.28 1.37
N VAL A 89 -17.99 5.24 1.78
CA VAL A 89 -18.94 6.35 1.66
C VAL A 89 -19.47 6.76 3.03
N SER A 90 -19.69 8.05 3.24
CA SER A 90 -20.28 8.53 4.49
C SER A 90 -21.13 9.78 4.32
N GLY A 91 -22.16 9.89 5.15
CA GLY A 91 -22.89 11.13 5.37
C GLY A 91 -22.13 12.10 6.29
N PRO A 92 -22.53 13.39 6.36
CA PRO A 92 -21.95 14.31 7.32
C PRO A 92 -22.23 13.87 8.76
N GLY A 93 -21.17 13.55 9.51
CA GLY A 93 -21.28 13.09 10.90
C GLY A 93 -21.65 11.61 11.05
N GLU A 94 -21.69 10.86 9.95
CA GLU A 94 -21.90 9.41 9.95
C GLU A 94 -20.56 8.68 9.81
N GLU A 95 -20.50 7.48 10.38
CA GLU A 95 -19.34 6.60 10.24
C GLU A 95 -19.16 6.16 8.78
N PRO A 96 -17.92 6.03 8.28
CA PRO A 96 -17.67 5.54 6.93
C PRO A 96 -18.14 4.09 6.75
N TYR A 97 -18.92 3.87 5.69
CA TYR A 97 -19.38 2.56 5.28
C TYR A 97 -18.48 2.02 4.15
N PRO A 98 -17.87 0.83 4.28
CA PRO A 98 -17.00 0.26 3.26
C PRO A 98 -17.79 -0.23 2.05
N ILE A 99 -17.29 0.07 0.85
CA ILE A 99 -17.96 -0.29 -0.42
C ILE A 99 -17.04 -1.02 -1.40
N ILE A 100 -15.72 -0.92 -1.24
CA ILE A 100 -14.72 -1.63 -2.03
C ILE A 100 -13.72 -2.25 -1.06
N ASP A 101 -13.37 -3.52 -1.26
CA ASP A 101 -12.39 -4.27 -0.47
C ASP A 101 -10.93 -4.03 -0.93
N GLU A 102 -9.98 -4.73 -0.32
CA GLU A 102 -8.55 -4.65 -0.62
C GLU A 102 -8.13 -5.21 -1.99
N LEU A 103 -9.00 -5.96 -2.65
CA LEU A 103 -8.77 -6.52 -3.98
C LEU A 103 -9.40 -5.67 -5.08
N GLY A 104 -10.10 -4.59 -4.72
CA GLY A 104 -10.85 -3.73 -5.65
C GLY A 104 -12.24 -4.27 -5.96
N CYS A 105 -12.76 -5.20 -5.18
CA CYS A 105 -14.08 -5.76 -5.37
C CYS A 105 -15.14 -5.01 -4.58
N SER A 106 -16.28 -4.75 -5.24
CA SER A 106 -17.43 -4.17 -4.59
C SER A 106 -17.99 -5.09 -3.51
N LEU A 107 -18.22 -4.49 -2.34
CA LEU A 107 -18.98 -5.05 -1.23
C LEU A 107 -20.49 -4.78 -1.41
N GLU A 108 -20.85 -3.90 -2.34
CA GLU A 108 -22.21 -3.44 -2.60
C GLU A 108 -22.59 -3.53 -4.09
N PRO A 109 -22.76 -4.74 -4.65
CA PRO A 109 -22.96 -4.95 -6.09
C PRO A 109 -24.11 -4.17 -6.74
N TRP A 110 -25.13 -3.82 -5.96
CA TRP A 110 -26.30 -3.09 -6.44
C TRP A 110 -26.09 -1.58 -6.51
N LEU A 111 -25.11 -1.07 -5.80
CA LEU A 111 -24.83 0.36 -5.68
C LEU A 111 -23.52 0.74 -6.36
N PHE A 112 -22.46 -0.04 -6.16
CA PHE A 112 -21.13 0.24 -6.70
C PHE A 112 -20.63 -0.97 -7.47
N GLU A 113 -20.02 -0.73 -8.62
CA GLU A 113 -19.34 -1.79 -9.36
C GLU A 113 -17.93 -2.04 -8.82
N HIS A 114 -17.31 -3.15 -9.24
CA HIS A 114 -15.90 -3.40 -8.96
C HIS A 114 -15.03 -2.26 -9.53
N VAL A 115 -13.81 -2.11 -9.00
CA VAL A 115 -12.84 -1.16 -9.54
C VAL A 115 -12.44 -1.60 -10.94
N GLU A 116 -12.63 -0.72 -11.91
CA GLU A 116 -12.11 -0.87 -13.26
C GLU A 116 -10.89 0.02 -13.46
N TYR A 117 -9.99 -0.37 -14.36
CA TYR A 117 -8.79 0.38 -14.67
C TYR A 117 -8.76 0.70 -16.17
N GLU A 118 -8.84 1.99 -16.50
CA GLU A 118 -8.74 2.48 -17.88
C GLU A 118 -7.32 2.29 -18.43
N ASP A 119 -6.33 2.42 -17.54
CA ASP A 119 -4.90 2.23 -17.81
C ASP A 119 -4.14 1.85 -16.52
N ASP A 120 -2.81 1.97 -16.51
CA ASP A 120 -1.97 1.61 -15.36
C ASP A 120 -2.12 2.58 -14.17
N PHE A 121 -2.60 3.80 -14.39
CA PHE A 121 -2.67 4.88 -13.39
C PHE A 121 -4.03 5.59 -13.32
N THR A 122 -5.03 5.08 -14.03
CA THR A 122 -6.41 5.54 -13.99
C THR A 122 -7.32 4.41 -13.55
N ALA A 123 -7.98 4.60 -12.41
CA ALA A 123 -9.01 3.71 -11.89
C ALA A 123 -10.38 4.40 -11.88
N GLY A 124 -11.44 3.61 -11.93
CA GLY A 124 -12.78 4.11 -11.73
C GLY A 124 -13.76 3.10 -11.15
N ILE A 125 -14.82 3.64 -10.57
CA ILE A 125 -15.88 2.88 -9.90
C ILE A 125 -17.21 3.41 -10.43
N HIS A 126 -17.97 2.53 -11.09
CA HIS A 126 -19.32 2.84 -11.53
C HIS A 126 -20.28 2.82 -10.35
N ASN A 127 -21.18 3.79 -10.29
CA ASN A 127 -22.28 3.85 -9.33
C ASN A 127 -23.58 4.12 -10.12
N PRO A 128 -24.29 3.06 -10.52
CA PRO A 128 -25.49 3.19 -11.36
C PRO A 128 -26.60 3.98 -10.68
N THR A 129 -26.68 3.90 -9.34
CA THR A 129 -27.68 4.61 -8.54
C THR A 129 -27.00 5.38 -7.41
N PRO A 130 -27.00 6.73 -7.44
CA PRO A 130 -26.43 7.56 -6.37
C PRO A 130 -27.01 7.27 -5.01
N VAL A 131 -26.13 7.13 -4.03
CA VAL A 131 -26.52 6.94 -2.63
C VAL A 131 -26.83 8.26 -1.96
N ARG A 132 -27.73 8.23 -0.99
CA ARG A 132 -28.02 9.35 -0.10
C ARG A 132 -28.22 8.85 1.32
N PHE A 133 -27.53 9.49 2.25
CA PHE A 133 -27.69 9.24 3.67
C PHE A 133 -28.91 9.97 4.26
N ARG A 134 -29.45 9.43 5.35
CA ARG A 134 -30.69 9.96 5.95
C ARG A 134 -30.36 11.23 6.75
N GLY A 135 -30.83 12.37 6.26
CA GLY A 135 -30.65 13.63 6.98
C GLY A 135 -31.09 14.84 6.17
N PRO A 136 -30.87 16.06 6.67
CA PRO A 136 -31.18 17.29 5.95
C PRO A 136 -30.17 17.59 4.84
N SER A 137 -28.94 17.06 4.93
CA SER A 137 -27.90 17.24 3.93
C SER A 137 -28.05 16.23 2.77
N GLY A 138 -27.78 16.67 1.54
CA GLY A 138 -27.59 15.80 0.37
C GLY A 138 -26.12 15.46 0.09
N LYS A 139 -25.19 15.87 0.96
CA LYS A 139 -23.76 15.65 0.77
C LYS A 139 -23.39 14.21 1.09
N VAL A 140 -22.53 13.64 0.24
CA VAL A 140 -21.90 12.34 0.45
C VAL A 140 -20.39 12.55 0.35
N ARG A 141 -19.64 11.98 1.28
CA ARG A 141 -18.19 11.86 1.18
C ARG A 141 -17.87 10.50 0.58
N PHE A 142 -17.08 10.50 -0.48
CA PHE A 142 -16.49 9.30 -1.06
C PHE A 142 -14.99 9.36 -0.79
N HIS A 143 -14.43 8.31 -0.20
CA HIS A 143 -13.00 8.25 0.15
C HIS A 143 -12.43 6.91 -0.32
N CYS A 144 -11.28 6.94 -0.99
CA CYS A 144 -10.54 5.73 -1.34
C CYS A 144 -9.11 5.82 -0.86
N ASN A 145 -8.57 4.68 -0.44
CA ASN A 145 -7.14 4.48 -0.26
C ASN A 145 -6.55 3.86 -1.53
N THR A 146 -5.34 4.29 -1.87
CA THR A 146 -4.62 3.85 -3.06
C THR A 146 -3.19 3.47 -2.72
N ALA A 147 -2.60 2.61 -3.54
CA ALA A 147 -1.22 2.17 -3.45
C ALA A 147 -0.58 2.09 -4.83
N LEU A 148 0.75 2.14 -4.88
CA LEU A 148 1.53 1.82 -6.06
C LEU A 148 2.10 0.41 -5.92
N SER A 149 1.72 -0.47 -6.85
CA SER A 149 2.20 -1.86 -6.90
C SER A 149 3.22 -2.02 -8.02
N ALA A 150 4.26 -2.83 -7.80
CA ALA A 150 5.25 -3.10 -8.83
C ALA A 150 4.63 -3.94 -9.96
N LYS A 151 4.98 -3.63 -11.21
CA LYS A 151 4.61 -4.44 -12.35
C LYS A 151 5.35 -5.78 -12.33
N LEU A 152 4.66 -6.84 -12.70
CA LEU A 152 5.23 -8.16 -12.94
C LEU A 152 5.27 -8.39 -14.46
N ASP A 153 6.46 -8.64 -15.02
CA ASP A 153 6.68 -8.78 -16.46
C ASP A 153 6.14 -7.60 -17.29
N GLY A 154 6.29 -6.38 -16.75
CA GLY A 154 5.80 -5.16 -17.37
C GLY A 154 4.28 -4.98 -17.34
N LYS A 155 3.55 -5.82 -16.58
CA LYS A 155 2.09 -5.78 -16.46
C LYS A 155 1.63 -5.61 -15.01
N CYS A 156 0.45 -5.03 -14.84
CA CYS A 156 -0.20 -4.92 -13.55
C CYS A 156 -0.95 -6.20 -13.20
N SER A 157 -0.59 -6.83 -12.09
CA SER A 157 -1.35 -7.95 -11.54
C SER A 157 -2.53 -7.40 -10.75
N ARG A 158 -3.75 -7.64 -11.25
CA ARG A 158 -5.00 -7.19 -10.63
C ARG A 158 -5.90 -8.40 -10.40
N HIS A 159 -6.53 -8.44 -9.24
CA HIS A 159 -7.54 -9.45 -8.97
C HIS A 159 -8.75 -9.24 -9.89
N THR A 160 -9.32 -10.34 -10.39
CA THR A 160 -10.54 -10.28 -11.21
C THR A 160 -11.71 -10.66 -10.33
N CYS A 161 -12.48 -9.66 -9.94
CA CYS A 161 -13.65 -9.85 -9.11
C CYS A 161 -14.75 -10.59 -9.86
N THR A 162 -15.52 -11.42 -9.16
CA THR A 162 -16.70 -12.07 -9.72
C THR A 162 -17.94 -11.76 -8.89
N TRP A 163 -19.08 -11.58 -9.55
CA TRP A 163 -20.35 -11.27 -8.89
C TRP A 163 -20.91 -12.40 -8.02
N ASN A 164 -20.28 -13.57 -8.03
CA ASN A 164 -20.72 -14.75 -7.27
C ASN A 164 -20.07 -14.84 -5.87
N GLU A 165 -19.26 -13.85 -5.49
CA GLU A 165 -18.51 -13.85 -4.22
C GLU A 165 -19.16 -13.03 -3.10
N TYR A 166 -20.34 -12.43 -3.33
CA TYR A 166 -21.14 -11.86 -2.25
C TYR A 166 -21.63 -12.98 -1.33
N LYS A 167 -20.84 -13.25 -0.29
CA LYS A 167 -21.24 -14.03 0.88
C LYS A 167 -21.71 -13.02 1.92
N PRO A 168 -23.02 -12.75 2.04
CA PRO A 168 -23.50 -12.09 3.25
C PRO A 168 -23.04 -12.96 4.41
N ASP A 169 -22.38 -12.34 5.38
CA ASP A 169 -21.69 -12.99 6.49
C ASP A 169 -22.38 -14.29 6.92
N LEU A 170 -21.65 -15.40 6.79
CA LEU A 170 -21.99 -16.63 7.49
C LEU A 170 -21.69 -16.37 8.97
N ASP A 171 -22.76 -16.05 9.72
CA ASP A 171 -22.93 -16.01 11.19
C ASP A 171 -21.68 -15.91 12.08
#